data_AF-A0AAN9DF20-F1
#
_entry.id   AF-A0AAN9DF20-F1
#
_cell.length_a   1.000
_cell.length_b   1.000
_cell.length_c   1.000
_cell.angle_alpha   90.00
_cell.angle_beta   90.00
_cell.angle_gamma   90.00
#
_symmetry.space_group_name_H-M   'P 1'
#
loop_
_entity.id
_entity.type
_entity.pdbx_description
1 polymer ?
#
loop_
_entity_poly.entity_id
_entity_poly.type
_entity_poly.pdbx_seq_one_letter_code
_entity_poly.pdbx_strand_id
1 'polypeptide(L)'
;MFLVRSLFRMSGHTPSLMRLEQKAAEAEQLIEYLKQQVQLLKEKAIVQATVKEEKKLMVENAKLKKDIEDLKKQLFEMERSRGVKEVAMPSAEPSVQCVSKPTAAEPPAPAAPSAPATKTPPAKNSDDTKKMKAEKKGEKKEKKPAAAPQEEAKVDVSRLDLRVGRIISAEKHPDADSLYVEQVDVGDAAPRTVVSGLVKHISLEQMQNRMAVLLCNLKPAKMRGVLSQAMVMCASSPEKVEILDPPSGAVAGDRVSVQGFPGEPDKELNPKKKVWEQVQPDLRTNDQCVATYKGAAFEVAGKGVCKAQTMSNSGIK
;
A
#
# COMPACT_ATOMS: atom_id res chain seq x y z
N MET A 1 65.32 -20.15 -43.76
CA MET A 1 65.67 -20.70 -42.43
C MET A 1 65.82 -19.54 -41.47
N PHE A 2 65.01 -19.44 -40.40
CA PHE A 2 65.46 -19.09 -39.05
C PHE A 2 64.24 -19.08 -38.11
N LEU A 3 64.26 -20.09 -37.25
CA LEU A 3 63.60 -20.29 -35.94
C LEU A 3 62.09 -20.08 -35.77
N VAL A 4 61.44 -21.25 -35.81
CA VAL A 4 60.17 -21.63 -35.21
C VAL A 4 60.29 -21.72 -33.67
N ARG A 5 59.19 -21.37 -32.98
CA ARG A 5 58.79 -21.75 -31.59
C ARG A 5 59.59 -21.19 -30.41
N SER A 6 58.99 -20.25 -29.68
CA SER A 6 58.92 -20.32 -28.21
C SER A 6 57.88 -19.35 -27.63
N LEU A 7 56.59 -19.61 -27.85
CA LEU A 7 55.50 -18.94 -27.12
C LEU A 7 54.31 -19.89 -27.01
N PHE A 8 54.47 -21.00 -26.30
CA PHE A 8 53.35 -21.66 -25.63
C PHE A 8 53.87 -22.72 -24.65
N ARG A 9 54.16 -22.30 -23.42
CA ARG A 9 54.26 -23.23 -22.29
C ARG A 9 53.43 -22.67 -21.13
N MET A 10 52.11 -22.74 -21.30
CA MET A 10 51.14 -22.61 -20.22
C MET A 10 50.18 -23.82 -20.26
N SER A 11 50.73 -25.04 -20.32
CA SER A 11 49.94 -26.27 -20.39
C SER A 11 50.22 -27.15 -19.17
N GLY A 12 49.84 -26.67 -17.99
CA GLY A 12 49.94 -27.45 -16.76
C GLY A 12 48.84 -27.21 -15.72
N HIS A 13 47.89 -26.28 -15.98
CA HIS A 13 46.93 -25.85 -14.96
C HIS A 13 45.48 -25.72 -15.45
N THR A 14 45.16 -26.16 -16.66
CA THR A 14 43.81 -26.07 -17.21
C THR A 14 42.83 -27.13 -16.68
N PRO A 15 43.20 -28.42 -16.50
CA PRO A 15 42.26 -29.43 -15.99
C PRO A 15 41.97 -29.28 -14.49
N SER A 16 42.96 -28.81 -13.73
CA SER A 16 42.81 -28.50 -12.30
C SER A 16 41.87 -27.31 -12.09
N LEU A 17 41.99 -26.27 -12.91
CA LEU A 17 41.13 -25.09 -12.86
C LEU A 17 39.68 -25.43 -13.22
N MET A 18 39.43 -26.19 -14.30
CA MET A 18 38.08 -26.64 -14.65
C MET A 18 37.42 -27.49 -13.55
N ARG A 19 38.16 -28.39 -12.90
CA ARG A 19 37.63 -29.16 -11.76
C ARG A 19 37.29 -28.27 -10.57
N LEU A 20 38.04 -27.19 -10.38
CA LEU A 20 37.83 -26.24 -9.29
C LEU A 20 36.60 -25.37 -9.57
N GLU A 21 36.44 -24.94 -10.83
CA GLU A 21 35.26 -24.21 -11.32
C GLU A 21 33.99 -25.07 -11.26
N GLN A 22 34.07 -26.34 -11.64
CA GLN A 22 32.95 -27.29 -11.51
C GLN A 22 32.53 -27.47 -10.05
N LYS A 23 33.51 -27.67 -9.14
CA LYS A 23 33.23 -27.76 -7.70
C LYS A 23 32.64 -26.48 -7.13
N ALA A 24 33.07 -25.32 -7.62
CA ALA A 24 32.50 -24.03 -7.23
C ALA A 24 31.03 -23.93 -7.69
N ALA A 25 30.73 -24.32 -8.93
CA ALA A 25 29.35 -24.33 -9.45
C ALA A 25 28.44 -25.31 -8.70
N GLU A 26 28.93 -26.52 -8.38
CA GLU A 26 28.21 -27.50 -7.56
C GLU A 26 27.94 -26.97 -6.14
N ALA A 27 28.93 -26.29 -5.54
CA ALA A 27 28.77 -25.65 -4.24
C ALA A 27 27.75 -24.50 -4.29
N GLU A 28 27.75 -23.68 -5.33
CA GLU A 28 26.76 -22.61 -5.53
C GLU A 28 25.34 -23.18 -5.67
N GLN A 29 25.16 -24.26 -6.45
CA GLN A 29 23.87 -24.95 -6.56
C GLN A 29 23.39 -25.50 -5.20
N LEU A 30 24.30 -26.09 -4.42
CA LEU A 30 23.97 -26.61 -3.09
C LEU A 30 23.60 -25.48 -2.12
N ILE A 31 24.31 -24.36 -2.16
CA ILE A 31 24.00 -23.17 -1.35
C ILE A 31 22.61 -22.65 -1.71
N GLU A 32 22.28 -22.55 -2.99
CA GLU A 32 20.98 -22.05 -3.43
C GLU A 32 19.84 -23.00 -3.02
N TYR A 33 20.04 -24.30 -3.14
CA TYR A 33 19.09 -25.30 -2.65
C TYR A 33 18.86 -25.19 -1.13
N LEU A 34 19.94 -25.05 -0.35
CA LEU A 34 19.83 -24.90 1.11
C LEU A 34 19.12 -23.59 1.49
N LYS A 35 19.36 -22.48 0.77
CA LYS A 35 18.61 -21.23 0.98
C LYS A 35 17.12 -21.42 0.74
N GLN A 36 16.74 -22.10 -0.34
CA GLN A 36 15.33 -22.41 -0.64
C GLN A 36 14.70 -23.27 0.46
N GLN A 37 15.39 -24.31 0.94
CA GLN A 37 14.91 -25.10 2.07
C GLN A 37 14.72 -24.28 3.35
N VAL A 38 15.68 -23.40 3.69
CA VAL A 38 15.58 -22.52 4.86
C VAL A 38 14.40 -21.57 4.72
N GLN A 39 14.16 -21.04 3.53
CA GLN A 39 13.02 -20.16 3.25
C GLN A 39 11.68 -20.89 3.42
N LEU A 40 11.55 -22.09 2.86
CA LEU A 40 10.36 -22.92 3.04
C LEU A 40 10.11 -23.28 4.51
N LEU A 41 11.16 -23.55 5.29
CA LEU A 41 11.02 -23.82 6.74
C LEU A 41 10.55 -22.58 7.50
N LYS A 42 11.05 -21.39 7.15
CA LYS A 42 10.58 -20.12 7.74
C LYS A 42 9.11 -19.85 7.41
N GLU A 43 8.72 -20.00 6.14
CA GLU A 43 7.33 -19.84 5.71
C GLU A 43 6.40 -20.84 6.43
N LYS A 44 6.80 -22.11 6.51
CA LYS A 44 6.06 -23.14 7.25
C LYS A 44 5.91 -22.79 8.74
N ALA A 45 6.95 -22.26 9.38
CA ALA A 45 6.89 -21.84 10.77
C ALA A 45 5.92 -20.66 10.99
N ILE A 46 5.91 -19.68 10.08
CA ILE A 46 4.99 -18.54 10.10
C ILE A 46 3.54 -19.02 9.92
N VAL A 47 3.30 -19.88 8.92
CA VAL A 47 1.96 -20.47 8.69
C VAL A 47 1.52 -21.30 9.90
N GLN A 48 2.41 -22.07 10.52
CA GLN A 48 2.07 -22.85 11.70
C GLN A 48 1.77 -21.97 12.92
N ALA A 49 2.47 -20.85 13.09
CA ALA A 49 2.21 -19.89 14.16
C ALA A 49 0.85 -19.19 13.97
N THR A 50 0.55 -18.73 12.76
CA THR A 50 -0.73 -18.09 12.44
C THR A 50 -1.91 -19.05 12.64
N VAL A 51 -1.81 -20.29 12.15
CA VAL A 51 -2.85 -21.32 12.37
C VAL A 51 -3.08 -21.64 13.85
N LYS A 52 -2.03 -21.61 14.69
CA LYS A 52 -2.19 -21.80 16.13
C LYS A 52 -2.96 -20.65 16.78
N GLU A 53 -2.64 -19.41 16.41
CA GLU A 53 -3.33 -18.24 16.94
C GLU A 53 -4.79 -18.18 16.45
N GLU A 54 -5.06 -18.49 15.19
CA GLU A 54 -6.41 -18.60 14.65
C GLU A 54 -7.27 -19.61 15.43
N LYS A 55 -6.70 -20.79 15.76
CA LYS A 55 -7.39 -21.80 16.58
C LYS A 55 -7.68 -21.29 17.99
N LYS A 56 -6.73 -20.58 18.61
CA LYS A 56 -6.91 -19.99 19.95
C LYS A 56 -8.03 -18.95 19.94
N LEU A 57 -7.99 -18.02 18.98
CA LEU A 57 -9.03 -17.01 18.79
C LEU A 57 -10.40 -17.63 18.48
N MET A 58 -10.44 -18.74 17.73
CA MET A 58 -11.69 -19.45 17.44
C MET A 58 -12.33 -20.02 18.71
N VAL A 59 -11.52 -20.59 19.62
CA VAL A 59 -12.01 -21.10 20.92
C VAL A 59 -12.47 -19.95 21.82
N GLU A 60 -11.72 -18.86 21.88
CA GLU A 60 -12.09 -17.67 22.67
C GLU A 60 -13.38 -17.02 22.15
N ASN A 61 -13.52 -16.85 20.83
CA ASN A 61 -14.74 -16.33 20.22
C ASN A 61 -15.94 -17.24 20.46
N ALA A 62 -15.77 -18.56 20.46
CA ALA A 62 -16.83 -19.50 20.80
C ALA A 62 -17.27 -19.35 22.27
N LYS A 63 -16.31 -19.17 23.19
CA LYS A 63 -16.59 -18.93 24.61
C LYS A 63 -17.33 -17.60 24.81
N LEU A 64 -16.82 -16.51 24.24
CA LEU A 64 -17.44 -15.18 24.33
C LEU A 64 -18.87 -15.18 23.77
N LYS A 65 -19.12 -15.89 22.66
CA LYS A 65 -20.47 -16.06 22.11
C LYS A 65 -21.41 -16.74 23.11
N LYS A 66 -20.94 -17.79 23.79
CA LYS A 66 -21.71 -18.48 24.83
C LYS A 66 -21.99 -17.56 26.01
N ASP A 67 -20.97 -16.85 26.49
CA ASP A 67 -21.11 -15.90 27.60
C ASP A 67 -22.11 -14.77 27.25
N ILE A 68 -22.09 -14.26 26.01
CA ILE A 68 -23.07 -13.28 25.51
C ILE A 68 -24.48 -13.87 25.52
N GLU A 69 -24.66 -15.11 25.09
CA GLU A 69 -25.96 -15.77 25.07
C GLU A 69 -26.50 -15.98 26.49
N ASP A 70 -25.64 -16.38 27.43
CA ASP A 70 -26.00 -16.56 28.84
C ASP A 70 -26.35 -15.23 29.51
N LEU A 71 -25.58 -14.16 29.25
CA LEU A 71 -25.90 -12.81 29.72
C LEU A 71 -27.21 -12.28 29.14
N LYS A 72 -27.50 -12.56 27.87
CA LYS A 72 -28.79 -12.22 27.24
C LYS A 72 -29.95 -12.93 27.93
N LYS A 73 -29.81 -14.22 28.25
CA LYS A 73 -30.83 -14.99 28.98
C LYS A 73 -31.05 -14.40 30.38
N GLN A 74 -29.99 -14.11 31.12
CA GLN A 74 -30.08 -13.48 32.44
C GLN A 74 -30.76 -12.10 32.37
N LEU A 75 -30.42 -11.29 31.37
CA LEU A 75 -31.03 -9.98 31.16
C LEU A 75 -32.52 -10.11 30.88
N PHE A 76 -32.90 -11.06 30.02
CA PHE A 76 -34.30 -11.35 29.71
C PHE A 76 -35.09 -11.83 30.93
N GLU A 77 -34.52 -12.72 31.76
CA GLU A 77 -35.12 -13.15 33.02
C GLU A 77 -35.29 -12.00 34.02
N MET A 78 -34.28 -11.14 34.14
CA MET A 78 -34.35 -9.94 34.99
C MET A 78 -35.42 -8.97 34.49
N GLU A 79 -35.54 -8.73 33.19
CA GLU A 79 -36.59 -7.89 32.61
C GLU A 79 -38.00 -8.44 32.87
N ARG A 80 -38.17 -9.76 32.72
CA ARG A 80 -39.43 -10.45 33.03
C ARG A 80 -39.80 -10.35 34.51
N SER A 81 -38.82 -10.47 35.42
CA SER A 81 -39.03 -10.34 36.86
C SER A 81 -39.38 -8.90 37.30
N ARG A 82 -38.96 -7.90 36.54
CA ARG A 82 -39.24 -6.47 36.81
C ARG A 82 -40.54 -5.97 36.16
N GLY A 83 -41.33 -6.85 35.55
CA GLY A 83 -42.66 -6.52 35.04
C GLY A 83 -42.68 -5.70 33.75
N VAL A 84 -41.57 -5.68 33.00
CA VAL A 84 -41.53 -5.05 31.66
C VAL A 84 -42.31 -5.95 30.69
N LYS A 85 -43.38 -5.42 30.09
CA LYS A 85 -44.13 -6.12 29.03
C LYS A 85 -43.25 -6.24 27.78
N GLU A 86 -43.01 -7.47 27.39
CA GLU A 86 -42.29 -7.90 26.21
C GLU A 86 -42.90 -7.26 24.94
N VAL A 87 -42.17 -6.34 24.30
CA VAL A 87 -42.50 -5.93 22.93
C VAL A 87 -41.91 -7.00 22.02
N ALA A 88 -42.77 -7.80 21.39
CA ALA A 88 -42.36 -8.80 20.42
C ALA A 88 -41.58 -8.13 19.28
N MET A 89 -40.27 -8.36 19.24
CA MET A 89 -39.48 -8.07 18.04
C MET A 89 -39.79 -9.14 16.99
N PRO A 90 -40.12 -8.76 15.74
CA PRO A 90 -40.28 -9.72 14.66
C PRO A 90 -38.93 -10.39 14.37
N SER A 91 -38.81 -11.62 14.85
CA SER A 91 -37.78 -12.58 14.44
C SER A 91 -38.16 -13.12 13.06
N ALA A 92 -37.39 -12.72 12.05
CA ALA A 92 -37.29 -13.44 10.78
C ALA A 92 -36.03 -12.97 10.03
N GLU A 93 -34.87 -13.55 10.34
CA GLU A 93 -33.86 -13.74 9.30
C GLU A 93 -34.26 -15.00 8.51
N PRO A 94 -34.55 -14.92 7.20
CA PRO A 94 -34.63 -16.11 6.39
C PRO A 94 -33.21 -16.60 6.15
N SER A 95 -32.90 -17.72 6.80
CA SER A 95 -31.88 -18.66 6.35
C SER A 95 -32.21 -19.05 4.90
N VAL A 96 -31.34 -18.67 3.96
CA VAL A 96 -31.26 -19.32 2.65
C VAL A 96 -30.01 -20.19 2.66
N GLN A 97 -30.18 -21.42 3.15
CA GLN A 97 -29.39 -22.55 2.69
C GLN A 97 -30.08 -23.12 1.45
N CYS A 98 -29.47 -22.93 0.28
CA CYS A 98 -29.75 -23.75 -0.88
C CYS A 98 -28.68 -24.82 -0.97
N VAL A 99 -29.02 -26.01 -0.46
CA VAL A 99 -28.31 -27.25 -0.80
C VAL A 99 -28.69 -27.61 -2.23
N SER A 100 -27.70 -27.71 -3.11
CA SER A 100 -27.82 -28.47 -4.36
C SER A 100 -26.55 -29.27 -4.54
N LYS A 101 -26.65 -30.56 -4.18
CA LYS A 101 -25.67 -31.62 -4.51
C LYS A 101 -25.75 -31.95 -6.02
N PRO A 102 -24.79 -32.69 -6.60
CA PRO A 102 -24.17 -32.38 -7.88
C PRO A 102 -24.75 -33.26 -9.00
N THR A 103 -24.81 -32.74 -10.22
CA THR A 103 -24.94 -33.59 -11.42
C THR A 103 -23.71 -33.38 -12.28
N ALA A 104 -23.07 -34.51 -12.58
CA ALA A 104 -21.88 -34.66 -13.39
C ALA A 104 -22.12 -34.25 -14.84
N ALA A 105 -21.15 -33.55 -15.41
CA ALA A 105 -20.78 -33.66 -16.82
C ALA A 105 -19.31 -33.24 -16.96
N GLU A 106 -18.47 -34.23 -17.26
CA GLU A 106 -17.07 -34.12 -17.67
C GLU A 106 -17.00 -33.73 -19.18
N PRO A 107 -15.82 -33.51 -19.79
CA PRO A 107 -15.51 -32.35 -20.61
C PRO A 107 -15.50 -32.67 -22.12
N PRO A 108 -15.22 -31.68 -22.97
CA PRO A 108 -14.23 -31.95 -23.99
C PRO A 108 -13.17 -30.84 -24.07
N ALA A 109 -11.92 -31.26 -23.90
CA ALA A 109 -10.76 -30.60 -24.51
C ALA A 109 -10.66 -31.01 -26.00
N PRO A 110 -9.61 -30.60 -26.74
CA PRO A 110 -9.19 -29.26 -27.09
C PRO A 110 -9.13 -29.10 -28.63
N ALA A 111 -9.26 -27.88 -29.14
CA ALA A 111 -8.91 -27.59 -30.53
C ALA A 111 -7.93 -26.40 -30.59
N ALA A 112 -6.68 -26.72 -30.86
CA ALA A 112 -5.68 -25.83 -31.46
C ALA A 112 -5.32 -26.42 -32.84
N PRO A 113 -4.52 -25.76 -33.68
CA PRO A 113 -4.37 -24.34 -33.98
C PRO A 113 -4.56 -24.09 -35.50
N SER A 114 -4.74 -22.84 -35.92
CA SER A 114 -4.43 -22.46 -37.31
C SER A 114 -3.78 -21.08 -37.37
N ALA A 115 -2.46 -21.09 -37.57
CA ALA A 115 -1.75 -20.11 -38.38
C ALA A 115 -1.46 -20.80 -39.72
N PRO A 116 -1.30 -20.09 -40.86
CA PRO A 116 0.03 -19.52 -41.09
C PRO A 116 0.05 -18.21 -41.90
N ALA A 117 1.26 -17.63 -41.91
CA ALA A 117 1.88 -16.87 -43.00
C ALA A 117 2.00 -15.34 -42.86
N THR A 118 3.15 -14.95 -42.30
CA THR A 118 4.19 -14.12 -42.96
C THR A 118 3.80 -12.85 -43.73
N LYS A 119 4.36 -11.71 -43.29
CA LYS A 119 5.54 -11.08 -43.95
C LYS A 119 6.10 -9.91 -43.14
N THR A 120 7.42 -9.91 -43.06
CA THR A 120 8.40 -9.02 -42.44
C THR A 120 8.67 -7.74 -43.29
N PRO A 121 9.49 -6.78 -42.80
CA PRO A 121 9.45 -5.33 -43.09
C PRO A 121 10.36 -4.88 -44.25
N PRO A 122 10.47 -3.55 -44.46
CA PRO A 122 11.79 -2.89 -44.47
C PRO A 122 11.75 -1.59 -43.62
N ALA A 123 12.70 -1.28 -42.73
CA ALA A 123 14.12 -1.00 -42.87
C ALA A 123 14.47 0.31 -43.62
N LYS A 124 15.10 1.23 -42.84
CA LYS A 124 16.31 2.05 -43.13
C LYS A 124 16.19 3.40 -43.88
N ASN A 125 16.57 4.48 -43.18
CA ASN A 125 17.86 5.24 -43.26
C ASN A 125 17.69 6.63 -42.60
N SER A 126 18.51 7.06 -41.62
CA SER A 126 19.85 7.73 -41.72
C SER A 126 19.78 9.01 -42.59
N ASP A 127 20.36 10.17 -42.28
CA ASP A 127 21.58 10.50 -41.54
C ASP A 127 21.67 12.05 -41.37
N ASP A 128 22.67 12.46 -40.60
CA ASP A 128 23.50 13.68 -40.75
C ASP A 128 23.14 15.05 -40.11
N THR A 129 23.76 15.26 -38.94
CA THR A 129 24.86 16.20 -38.65
C THR A 129 24.76 17.73 -38.90
N LYS A 130 25.24 18.45 -37.87
CA LYS A 130 26.20 19.58 -37.89
C LYS A 130 25.70 21.03 -37.76
N LYS A 131 25.75 21.52 -36.50
CA LYS A 131 26.62 22.61 -35.98
C LYS A 131 26.76 23.89 -36.84
N MET A 132 26.30 25.04 -36.33
CA MET A 132 27.15 26.19 -35.94
C MET A 132 26.37 27.41 -35.42
N LYS A 133 27.04 28.17 -34.55
CA LYS A 133 26.65 29.39 -33.82
C LYS A 133 26.38 30.59 -34.74
N ALA A 134 25.54 31.53 -34.28
CA ALA A 134 25.85 32.97 -34.18
C ALA A 134 24.77 33.74 -33.41
N GLU A 135 25.21 34.69 -32.57
CA GLU A 135 24.41 35.61 -31.76
C GLU A 135 23.84 36.79 -32.59
N LYS A 136 22.60 37.24 -32.30
CA LYS A 136 22.29 38.68 -32.07
C LYS A 136 20.83 38.95 -31.66
N LYS A 137 20.70 39.49 -30.45
CA LYS A 137 19.82 40.56 -29.93
C LYS A 137 18.79 41.21 -30.88
N GLY A 138 17.54 41.33 -30.43
CA GLY A 138 16.59 42.38 -30.88
C GLY A 138 15.11 41.99 -30.80
N GLU A 139 14.37 42.60 -29.87
CA GLU A 139 12.93 42.47 -29.63
C GLU A 139 12.02 42.74 -30.85
N LYS A 140 10.93 41.95 -30.99
CA LYS A 140 9.58 42.52 -31.13
C LYS A 140 8.46 41.49 -30.87
N LYS A 141 7.86 41.67 -29.70
CA LYS A 141 6.43 41.51 -29.33
C LYS A 141 5.47 41.11 -30.46
N GLU A 142 4.90 39.91 -30.37
CA GLU A 142 3.63 39.57 -31.01
C GLU A 142 2.75 38.80 -30.01
N LYS A 143 1.62 39.41 -29.67
CA LYS A 143 0.59 38.89 -28.75
C LYS A 143 -0.28 37.87 -29.48
N LYS A 144 -0.54 36.72 -28.84
CA LYS A 144 -1.73 35.90 -29.09
C LYS A 144 -2.18 35.26 -27.76
N PRO A 145 -3.47 34.91 -27.65
CA PRO A 145 -4.50 35.65 -26.93
C PRO A 145 -4.58 35.26 -25.46
N ALA A 146 -5.11 36.20 -24.67
CA ALA A 146 -5.45 36.02 -23.27
C ALA A 146 -6.24 34.72 -23.07
N ALA A 147 -5.63 33.78 -22.33
CA ALA A 147 -6.40 32.83 -21.56
C ALA A 147 -7.33 33.64 -20.65
N ALA A 148 -8.60 33.24 -20.63
CA ALA A 148 -9.62 33.78 -19.73
C ALA A 148 -9.07 33.88 -18.29
N PRO A 149 -9.55 34.83 -17.47
CA PRO A 149 -9.14 34.91 -16.07
C PRO A 149 -9.34 33.55 -15.44
N GLN A 150 -8.23 32.85 -15.14
CA GLN A 150 -8.28 31.78 -14.16
C GLN A 150 -8.64 32.51 -12.87
N GLU A 151 -9.93 32.45 -12.53
CA GLU A 151 -10.40 32.48 -11.16
C GLU A 151 -9.31 31.80 -10.32
N GLU A 152 -8.69 32.54 -9.40
CA GLU A 152 -7.54 32.08 -8.63
C GLU A 152 -7.88 30.70 -8.07
N ALA A 153 -7.32 29.64 -8.66
CA ALA A 153 -7.72 28.28 -8.36
C ALA A 153 -7.43 28.03 -6.88
N LYS A 154 -8.51 28.03 -6.09
CA LYS A 154 -8.45 27.93 -4.64
C LYS A 154 -7.68 26.66 -4.29
N VAL A 155 -6.65 26.78 -3.45
CA VAL A 155 -5.88 25.62 -3.02
C VAL A 155 -6.79 24.76 -2.13
N ASP A 156 -7.10 23.55 -2.59
CA ASP A 156 -7.99 22.63 -1.91
C ASP A 156 -7.42 21.20 -1.85
N VAL A 157 -8.18 20.31 -1.21
CA VAL A 157 -7.80 18.92 -0.95
C VAL A 157 -7.65 18.07 -2.22
N SER A 158 -8.26 18.46 -3.34
CA SER A 158 -8.20 17.68 -4.60
C SER A 158 -6.78 17.55 -5.16
N ARG A 159 -5.91 18.51 -4.80
CA ARG A 159 -4.49 18.54 -5.18
C ARG A 159 -3.63 17.55 -4.39
N LEU A 160 -4.13 17.02 -3.27
CA LEU A 160 -3.44 16.01 -2.47
C LEU A 160 -3.69 14.61 -3.04
N ASP A 161 -2.63 13.81 -3.16
CA ASP A 161 -2.75 12.40 -3.57
C ASP A 161 -2.91 11.56 -2.31
N LEU A 162 -4.16 11.40 -1.86
CA LEU A 162 -4.50 10.57 -0.72
C LEU A 162 -4.88 9.17 -1.20
N ARG A 163 -4.18 8.15 -0.70
CA ARG A 163 -4.43 6.75 -1.04
C ARG A 163 -4.50 5.87 0.19
N VAL A 164 -5.23 4.79 0.07
CA VAL A 164 -5.17 3.70 1.03
C VAL A 164 -3.88 2.92 0.81
N GLY A 165 -3.17 2.62 1.88
CA GLY A 165 -2.01 1.73 1.83
C GLY A 165 -2.00 0.74 2.97
N ARG A 166 -1.26 -0.35 2.75
CA ARG A 166 -1.04 -1.41 3.71
C ARG A 166 0.39 -1.38 4.20
N ILE A 167 0.58 -1.19 5.50
CA ILE A 167 1.89 -1.31 6.14
C ILE A 167 2.25 -2.79 6.17
N ILE A 168 3.17 -3.20 5.30
CA ILE A 168 3.63 -4.59 5.17
C ILE A 168 4.48 -4.96 6.38
N SER A 169 5.43 -4.10 6.69
CA SER A 169 6.30 -4.21 7.85
C SER A 169 6.59 -2.83 8.44
N ALA A 170 6.74 -2.80 9.76
CA ALA A 170 7.25 -1.64 10.48
C ALA A 170 8.40 -2.08 11.38
N GLU A 171 9.44 -1.26 11.46
CA GLU A 171 10.62 -1.49 12.31
C GLU A 171 11.01 -0.18 13.00
N LYS A 172 11.64 -0.26 14.17
CA LYS A 172 12.19 0.95 14.83
C LYS A 172 13.34 1.51 13.98
N HIS A 173 13.37 2.83 13.83
CA HIS A 173 14.45 3.48 13.09
C HIS A 173 15.79 3.26 13.81
N PRO A 174 16.87 2.85 13.09
CA PRO A 174 18.15 2.50 13.71
C PRO A 174 18.78 3.66 14.48
N ASP A 175 18.67 4.88 13.93
CA ASP A 175 19.25 6.09 14.52
C ASP A 175 18.23 7.02 15.21
N ALA A 176 16.99 6.56 15.48
CA ALA A 176 15.96 7.41 16.08
C ALA A 176 14.89 6.64 16.87
N ASP A 177 14.89 6.80 18.19
CA ASP A 177 13.96 6.09 19.11
C ASP A 177 12.49 6.49 18.97
N SER A 178 12.21 7.63 18.34
CA SER A 178 10.85 8.16 18.17
C SER A 178 10.24 7.85 16.81
N LEU A 179 11.01 7.23 15.91
CA LEU A 179 10.60 6.99 14.53
C LEU A 179 10.47 5.50 14.24
N TYR A 180 9.45 5.15 13.46
CA TYR A 180 9.35 3.89 12.76
C TYR A 180 9.77 4.07 11.30
N VAL A 181 10.26 2.99 10.71
CA VAL A 181 10.48 2.85 9.27
C VAL A 181 9.51 1.78 8.79
N GLU A 182 8.57 2.17 7.94
CA GLU A 182 7.58 1.28 7.39
C GLU A 182 7.82 1.00 5.91
N GLN A 183 7.55 -0.24 5.49
CA GLN A 183 7.35 -0.58 4.09
C GLN A 183 5.85 -0.63 3.82
N VAL A 184 5.36 0.27 2.96
CA VAL A 184 3.93 0.46 2.74
C VAL A 184 3.58 0.19 1.28
N ASP A 185 2.68 -0.77 1.06
CA ASP A 185 2.06 -0.98 -0.25
C ASP A 185 0.96 0.06 -0.47
N VAL A 186 1.08 0.85 -1.54
CA VAL A 186 0.10 1.85 -1.96
C VAL A 186 -0.43 1.57 -3.37
N GLY A 187 -0.34 0.32 -3.83
CA GLY A 187 -0.74 -0.10 -5.18
C GLY A 187 0.23 0.32 -6.29
N ASP A 188 1.44 0.77 -5.91
CA ASP A 188 2.53 1.03 -6.86
C ASP A 188 3.27 -0.28 -7.20
N ALA A 189 4.17 -0.23 -8.20
CA ALA A 189 4.97 -1.39 -8.61
C ALA A 189 5.89 -1.94 -7.49
N ALA A 190 6.25 -1.11 -6.51
CA ALA A 190 7.04 -1.50 -5.36
C ALA A 190 6.52 -0.78 -4.09
N PRO A 191 6.66 -1.40 -2.90
CA PRO A 191 6.36 -0.74 -1.64
C PRO A 191 7.17 0.53 -1.45
N ARG A 192 6.56 1.54 -0.83
CA ARG A 192 7.21 2.80 -0.47
C ARG A 192 7.78 2.71 0.93
N THR A 193 8.96 3.30 1.13
CA THR A 193 9.51 3.50 2.46
C THR A 193 8.90 4.75 3.08
N VAL A 194 8.31 4.60 4.26
CA VAL A 194 7.70 5.67 5.05
C VAL A 194 8.44 5.75 6.39
N VAL A 195 8.57 6.96 6.91
CA VAL A 195 9.14 7.18 8.25
C VAL A 195 8.11 7.95 9.05
N SER A 196 7.59 7.34 10.12
CA SER A 196 6.54 7.92 10.96
C SER A 196 6.99 8.14 12.40
N GLY A 197 6.50 9.21 13.03
CA GLY A 197 6.80 9.54 14.43
C GLY A 197 5.86 8.88 15.44
N LEU A 198 5.47 7.62 15.22
CA LEU A 198 4.36 6.98 15.94
C LEU A 198 4.78 6.10 17.13
N VAL A 199 6.08 5.96 17.41
CA VAL A 199 6.61 5.04 18.45
C VAL A 199 6.02 5.27 19.84
N LYS A 200 5.69 6.52 20.19
CA LYS A 200 5.12 6.87 21.50
C LYS A 200 3.62 6.64 21.60
N HIS A 201 2.94 6.47 20.47
CA HIS A 201 1.48 6.46 20.39
C HIS A 201 0.91 5.10 19.99
N ILE A 202 1.63 4.36 19.15
CA ILE A 202 1.16 3.11 18.55
C ILE A 202 2.24 2.06 18.73
N SER A 203 1.84 0.88 19.20
CA SER A 203 2.79 -0.21 19.38
C SER A 203 3.24 -0.79 18.04
N LEU A 204 4.44 -1.37 18.01
CA LEU A 204 4.97 -2.00 16.80
C LEU A 204 4.05 -3.09 16.26
N GLU A 205 3.38 -3.84 17.14
CA GLU A 205 2.43 -4.89 16.78
C GLU A 205 1.21 -4.33 16.06
N GLN A 206 0.67 -3.20 16.53
CA GLN A 206 -0.45 -2.51 15.91
C GLN A 206 -0.10 -1.89 14.55
N MET A 207 1.19 -1.70 14.24
CA MET A 207 1.63 -1.19 12.95
C MET A 207 1.74 -2.30 11.89
N GLN A 208 1.98 -3.56 12.29
CA GLN A 208 2.17 -4.65 11.34
C GLN A 208 0.87 -4.96 10.59
N ASN A 209 0.96 -5.11 9.26
CA ASN A 209 -0.18 -5.43 8.41
C ASN A 209 -1.38 -4.47 8.53
N ARG A 210 -1.16 -3.24 9.00
CA ARG A 210 -2.22 -2.26 9.21
C ARG A 210 -2.54 -1.50 7.93
N MET A 211 -3.83 -1.29 7.69
CA MET A 211 -4.32 -0.40 6.65
C MET A 211 -4.34 1.04 7.15
N ALA A 212 -3.92 1.99 6.33
CA ALA A 212 -3.86 3.41 6.67
C ALA A 212 -4.14 4.28 5.43
N VAL A 213 -4.51 5.54 5.67
CA VAL A 213 -4.54 6.56 4.62
C VAL A 213 -3.16 7.23 4.54
N LEU A 214 -2.61 7.39 3.34
CA LEU A 214 -1.32 8.01 3.10
C LEU A 214 -1.42 9.18 2.13
N LEU A 215 -0.60 10.19 2.37
CA LEU A 215 -0.33 11.27 1.42
C LEU A 215 0.90 10.93 0.58
N CYS A 216 0.68 10.70 -0.72
CA CYS A 216 1.63 10.07 -1.63
C CYS A 216 2.34 11.05 -2.59
N ASN A 217 1.92 12.31 -2.69
CA ASN A 217 2.51 13.29 -3.60
C ASN A 217 3.32 14.39 -2.91
N LEU A 218 3.67 14.22 -1.62
CA LEU A 218 4.67 15.09 -1.00
C LEU A 218 6.05 14.84 -1.62
N LYS A 219 6.86 15.90 -1.66
CA LYS A 219 8.27 15.76 -2.02
C LYS A 219 8.96 14.83 -1.01
N PRO A 220 9.61 13.73 -1.45
CA PRO A 220 10.31 12.83 -0.54
C PRO A 220 11.33 13.56 0.32
N ALA A 221 11.35 13.26 1.61
CA ALA A 221 12.18 13.94 2.59
C ALA A 221 13.03 12.93 3.37
N LYS A 222 14.29 13.28 3.62
CA LYS A 222 15.17 12.44 4.44
C LYS A 222 14.93 12.73 5.91
N MET A 223 14.60 11.69 6.67
CA MET A 223 14.46 11.73 8.11
C MET A 223 15.55 10.84 8.70
N ARG A 224 16.53 11.44 9.37
CA ARG A 224 17.64 10.72 10.03
C ARG A 224 18.36 9.71 9.12
N GLY A 225 18.50 10.04 7.84
CA GLY A 225 19.22 9.24 6.84
C GLY A 225 18.32 8.39 5.94
N VAL A 226 17.10 8.06 6.38
CA VAL A 226 16.12 7.28 5.61
C VAL A 226 15.22 8.21 4.80
N LEU A 227 14.98 7.90 3.52
CA LEU A 227 14.12 8.69 2.64
C LEU A 227 12.66 8.26 2.84
N SER A 228 11.83 9.14 3.40
CA SER A 228 10.37 8.94 3.48
C SER A 228 9.70 9.40 2.18
N GLN A 229 8.91 8.53 1.56
CA GLN A 229 8.28 8.73 0.25
C GLN A 229 6.76 8.99 0.33
N ALA A 230 6.20 8.91 1.52
CA ALA A 230 4.80 9.23 1.80
C ALA A 230 4.67 9.62 3.28
N MET A 231 3.48 10.03 3.69
CA MET A 231 3.16 10.37 5.07
C MET A 231 1.87 9.66 5.48
N VAL A 232 1.88 8.97 6.62
CA VAL A 232 0.67 8.36 7.20
C VAL A 232 -0.20 9.45 7.80
N MET A 233 -1.47 9.48 7.40
CA MET A 233 -2.44 10.46 7.87
C MET A 233 -3.01 10.04 9.22
N CYS A 234 -2.93 10.95 10.20
CA CYS A 234 -3.36 10.69 11.56
C CYS A 234 -4.28 11.79 12.08
N ALA A 235 -5.27 11.41 12.89
CA ALA A 235 -5.91 12.34 13.81
C ALA A 235 -4.94 12.61 14.97
N SER A 236 -4.74 13.88 15.32
CA SER A 236 -3.77 14.28 16.32
C SER A 236 -4.33 15.36 17.25
N SER A 237 -4.00 15.22 18.53
CA SER A 237 -4.19 16.21 19.58
C SER A 237 -2.87 16.34 20.37
N PRO A 238 -2.75 17.29 21.31
CA PRO A 238 -1.56 17.41 22.14
C PRO A 238 -1.25 16.14 22.96
N GLU A 239 -2.24 15.29 23.20
CA GLU A 239 -2.15 14.14 24.11
C GLU A 239 -2.13 12.79 23.37
N LYS A 240 -2.78 12.68 22.21
CA LYS A 240 -2.99 11.41 21.51
C LYS A 240 -2.85 11.56 19.99
N VAL A 241 -2.39 10.49 19.36
CA VAL A 241 -2.34 10.35 17.90
C VAL A 241 -2.96 9.01 17.51
N GLU A 242 -3.85 9.04 16.52
CA GLU A 242 -4.53 7.87 15.96
C GLU A 242 -4.39 7.85 14.44
N ILE A 243 -3.99 6.70 13.88
CA ILE A 243 -3.97 6.50 12.43
C ILE A 243 -5.41 6.55 11.89
N LEU A 244 -5.62 7.19 10.75
CA LEU A 244 -6.90 7.14 10.07
C LEU A 244 -7.09 5.77 9.41
N ASP A 245 -8.12 5.05 9.86
CA ASP A 245 -8.50 3.76 9.31
C ASP A 245 -9.36 3.98 8.04
N PRO A 246 -8.99 3.35 6.92
CA PRO A 246 -9.84 3.31 5.74
C PRO A 246 -11.08 2.42 5.97
N PRO A 247 -12.14 2.55 5.15
CA PRO A 247 -13.34 1.74 5.29
C PRO A 247 -13.05 0.24 5.05
N SER A 248 -13.93 -0.61 5.59
CA SER A 248 -13.84 -2.06 5.37
C SER A 248 -13.92 -2.40 3.88
N GLY A 249 -13.04 -3.31 3.43
CA GLY A 249 -12.94 -3.69 2.01
C GLY A 249 -12.07 -2.77 1.15
N ALA A 250 -11.51 -1.70 1.70
CA ALA A 250 -10.49 -0.91 1.03
C ALA A 250 -9.25 -1.76 0.73
N VAL A 251 -8.63 -1.53 -0.42
CA VAL A 251 -7.41 -2.22 -0.85
C VAL A 251 -6.29 -1.21 -1.04
N ALA A 252 -5.04 -1.68 -0.99
CA ALA A 252 -3.89 -0.83 -1.24
C ALA A 252 -4.00 -0.19 -2.64
N GLY A 253 -3.79 1.12 -2.72
CA GLY A 253 -3.91 1.92 -3.93
C GLY A 253 -5.26 2.56 -4.17
N ASP A 254 -6.31 2.22 -3.40
CA ASP A 254 -7.59 2.92 -3.50
C ASP A 254 -7.40 4.43 -3.25
N ARG A 255 -7.96 5.24 -4.14
CA ARG A 255 -7.92 6.70 -3.99
C ARG A 255 -8.93 7.15 -2.93
N VAL A 256 -8.47 7.97 -1.99
CA VAL A 256 -9.33 8.67 -1.04
C VAL A 256 -9.67 10.04 -1.65
N SER A 257 -10.95 10.30 -1.77
CA SER A 257 -11.49 11.54 -2.34
C SER A 257 -12.40 12.23 -1.34
N VAL A 258 -12.66 13.52 -1.55
CA VAL A 258 -13.58 14.29 -0.72
C VAL A 258 -14.71 14.80 -1.61
N GLN A 259 -15.95 14.52 -1.22
CA GLN A 259 -17.12 14.99 -1.96
C GLN A 259 -17.13 16.53 -2.05
N GLY A 260 -17.48 17.05 -3.22
CA GLY A 260 -17.53 18.50 -3.47
C GLY A 260 -16.20 19.14 -3.89
N PHE A 261 -15.10 18.38 -3.94
CA PHE A 261 -13.79 18.86 -4.41
C PHE A 261 -13.28 18.02 -5.59
N PRO A 262 -13.88 18.18 -6.80
CA PRO A 262 -13.42 17.46 -7.98
C PRO A 262 -12.05 17.98 -8.42
N GLY A 263 -11.14 17.07 -8.74
CA GLY A 263 -9.82 17.43 -9.25
C GLY A 263 -8.87 16.24 -9.32
N GLU A 264 -7.75 16.44 -10.01
CA GLU A 264 -6.64 15.50 -10.05
C GLU A 264 -5.51 15.96 -9.12
N PRO A 265 -4.85 15.03 -8.40
CA PRO A 265 -3.74 15.38 -7.54
C PRO A 265 -2.56 15.92 -8.34
N ASP A 266 -1.78 16.82 -7.74
CA ASP A 266 -0.49 17.21 -8.31
C ASP A 266 0.42 15.97 -8.37
N LYS A 267 1.24 15.83 -9.42
CA LYS A 267 2.24 14.73 -9.49
C LYS A 267 3.25 14.76 -8.33
N GLU A 268 3.69 15.95 -7.95
CA GLU A 268 4.50 16.22 -6.76
C GLU A 268 4.12 17.62 -6.25
N LEU A 269 3.83 17.75 -4.95
CA LEU A 269 3.52 19.01 -4.30
C LEU A 269 4.78 19.87 -4.22
N ASN A 270 4.69 21.08 -4.77
CA ASN A 270 5.79 22.05 -4.69
C ASN A 270 5.83 22.68 -3.28
N PRO A 271 6.91 22.50 -2.49
CA PRO A 271 7.02 23.05 -1.14
C PRO A 271 6.90 24.59 -1.10
N LYS A 272 7.27 25.29 -2.18
CA LYS A 272 7.15 26.75 -2.25
C LYS A 272 5.71 27.23 -2.33
N LYS A 273 4.80 26.40 -2.85
CA LYS A 273 3.37 26.70 -2.95
C LYS A 273 2.63 26.45 -1.64
N LYS A 274 3.25 25.77 -0.66
CA LYS A 274 2.69 25.47 0.65
C LYS A 274 1.26 24.93 0.59
N VAL A 275 1.01 23.99 -0.32
CA VAL A 275 -0.34 23.47 -0.60
C VAL A 275 -0.87 22.72 0.61
N TRP A 276 -0.05 21.84 1.19
CA TRP A 276 -0.37 21.11 2.40
C TRP A 276 -0.73 22.06 3.55
N GLU A 277 0.08 23.08 3.79
CA GLU A 277 -0.11 24.03 4.89
C GLU A 277 -1.36 24.91 4.73
N GLN A 278 -1.84 25.09 3.50
CA GLN A 278 -3.11 25.77 3.23
C GLN A 278 -4.33 24.85 3.40
N VAL A 279 -4.18 23.54 3.16
CA VAL A 279 -5.26 22.56 3.24
C VAL A 279 -5.41 21.99 4.66
N GLN A 280 -4.28 21.78 5.36
CA GLN A 280 -4.20 21.11 6.66
C GLN A 280 -5.07 21.74 7.77
N PRO A 281 -5.22 23.07 7.89
CA PRO A 281 -6.07 23.68 8.92
C PRO A 281 -7.55 23.29 8.81
N ASP A 282 -8.01 22.94 7.60
CA ASP A 282 -9.38 22.53 7.33
C ASP A 282 -9.58 21.01 7.41
N LEU A 283 -8.50 20.24 7.62
CA LEU A 283 -8.54 18.79 7.80
C LEU A 283 -8.77 18.44 9.27
N ARG A 284 -9.92 17.85 9.57
CA ARG A 284 -10.30 17.46 10.93
C ARG A 284 -11.26 16.28 10.95
N THR A 285 -11.29 15.54 12.06
CA THR A 285 -12.37 14.59 12.31
C THR A 285 -13.63 15.30 12.78
N ASN A 286 -14.81 14.74 12.49
CA ASN A 286 -16.10 15.24 13.00
C ASN A 286 -16.52 14.53 14.30
N ASP A 287 -17.74 14.77 14.78
CA ASP A 287 -18.30 14.16 16.00
C ASP A 287 -18.39 12.63 15.95
N GLN A 288 -18.44 12.05 14.73
CA GLN A 288 -18.50 10.62 14.48
C GLN A 288 -17.12 10.01 14.19
N CYS A 289 -16.04 10.72 14.51
CA CYS A 289 -14.65 10.37 14.22
C CYS A 289 -14.33 10.23 12.71
N VAL A 290 -15.20 10.67 11.82
CA VAL A 290 -14.97 10.62 10.36
C VAL A 290 -14.00 11.71 9.97
N ALA A 291 -12.98 11.36 9.19
CA ALA A 291 -12.04 12.34 8.63
C ALA A 291 -12.74 13.22 7.60
N THR A 292 -12.59 14.54 7.73
CA THR A 292 -13.26 15.51 6.86
C THR A 292 -12.32 16.62 6.41
N TYR A 293 -12.60 17.21 5.25
CA TYR A 293 -12.08 18.49 4.79
C TYR A 293 -13.24 19.47 4.65
N LYS A 294 -13.23 20.59 5.39
CA LYS A 294 -14.35 21.56 5.41
C LYS A 294 -15.72 20.93 5.67
N GLY A 295 -15.75 19.87 6.48
CA GLY A 295 -16.97 19.12 6.80
C GLY A 295 -17.38 18.04 5.80
N ALA A 296 -16.76 17.99 4.61
CA ALA A 296 -16.98 16.91 3.65
C ALA A 296 -16.10 15.70 3.98
N ALA A 297 -16.67 14.49 3.95
CA ALA A 297 -16.00 13.27 4.40
C ALA A 297 -14.94 12.77 3.41
N PHE A 298 -13.90 12.16 3.96
CA PHE A 298 -12.94 11.34 3.23
C PHE A 298 -13.61 10.03 2.86
N GLU A 299 -13.73 9.76 1.57
CA GLU A 299 -14.43 8.61 1.04
C GLU A 299 -13.55 7.82 0.07
N VAL A 300 -13.61 6.50 0.20
CA VAL A 300 -13.14 5.55 -0.81
C VAL A 300 -14.33 5.11 -1.64
N ALA A 301 -14.24 5.35 -2.95
CA ALA A 301 -15.34 5.13 -3.89
C ALA A 301 -15.95 3.72 -3.75
N GLY A 302 -17.24 3.67 -3.42
CA GLY A 302 -18.00 2.42 -3.30
C GLY A 302 -17.71 1.58 -2.04
N LYS A 303 -16.89 2.07 -1.11
CA LYS A 303 -16.49 1.32 0.10
C LYS A 303 -16.83 2.03 1.41
N GLY A 304 -16.85 3.36 1.41
CA GLY A 304 -17.30 4.17 2.55
C GLY A 304 -16.26 5.19 3.00
N VAL A 305 -16.37 5.61 4.27
CA VAL A 305 -15.61 6.75 4.81
C VAL A 305 -14.43 6.34 5.68
N CYS A 306 -13.37 7.16 5.69
CA CYS A 306 -12.21 6.99 6.57
C CYS A 306 -12.49 7.57 7.97
N LYS A 307 -12.03 6.89 9.03
CA LYS A 307 -12.32 7.28 10.42
C LYS A 307 -11.11 7.16 11.33
N ALA A 308 -11.05 7.98 12.37
CA ALA A 308 -10.21 7.71 13.55
C ALA A 308 -10.92 6.71 14.47
N GLN A 309 -10.18 6.07 15.39
CA GLN A 309 -10.76 5.06 16.29
C GLN A 309 -11.67 5.71 17.34
N THR A 310 -11.17 6.75 18.00
CA THR A 310 -11.87 7.42 19.12
C THR A 310 -11.77 8.95 19.06
N MET A 311 -10.88 9.50 18.23
CA MET A 311 -10.64 10.95 18.17
C MET A 311 -11.66 11.67 17.28
N SER A 312 -12.67 12.27 17.92
CA SER A 312 -13.59 13.22 17.31
C SER A 312 -13.04 14.66 17.39
N ASN A 313 -13.50 15.53 16.50
CA ASN A 313 -13.18 16.97 16.46
C ASN A 313 -11.67 17.29 16.56
N SER A 314 -10.83 16.42 16.04
CA SER A 314 -9.37 16.49 16.16
C SER A 314 -8.74 16.88 14.83
N GLY A 315 -7.66 17.65 14.87
CA GLY A 315 -6.92 18.05 13.68
C GLY A 315 -6.21 16.87 13.04
N ILE A 316 -6.22 16.81 11.70
CA ILE A 316 -5.51 15.77 10.95
C ILE A 316 -4.14 16.30 10.53
N LYS A 317 -3.11 15.46 10.66
CA LYS A 317 -1.72 15.76 10.31
C LYS A 317 -1.07 14.60 9.60
#